data_AF-A0ABD6W3M0-F1
#
_entry.id   AF-A0ABD6W3M0-F1
#
_cell.length_a   1.000
_cell.length_b   1.000
_cell.length_c   1.000
_cell.angle_alpha   90.00
_cell.angle_beta   90.00
_cell.angle_gamma   90.00
#
_symmetry.space_group_name_H-M   'P 1'
#
loop_
_entity.id
_entity.type
_entity.pdbx_description
1 polymer ?
#
loop_
_entity_poly.entity_id
_entity_poly.type
_entity_poly.pdbx_seq_one_letter_code
_entity_poly.pdbx_strand_id
1 'polypeptide(L)'
;MVGYVVHCAPHTIYHWIYQRQVDFQPSQLFDHGKRHKRRQDLRSRYNQAVGTSIEIRSESANRRTEKGHLEMDTVRGGRGSKAAVLTIVDRVTRLMATTKLENLSQNAVLKG
;
A
#
# COMPACT_ATOMS: atom_id res chain seq x y z
N MET A 1 6.54 -41.68 29.65
CA MET A 1 6.38 -40.33 29.06
C MET A 1 5.05 -40.36 28.31
N VAL A 2 4.05 -39.61 28.76
CA VAL A 2 2.72 -39.59 28.12
C VAL A 2 2.71 -38.46 27.10
N GLY A 3 2.55 -38.80 25.82
CA GLY A 3 2.40 -37.82 24.74
C GLY A 3 0.93 -37.56 24.44
N TYR A 4 0.56 -36.30 24.24
CA TYR A 4 -0.77 -35.91 23.79
C TYR A 4 -0.71 -35.46 22.33
N VAL A 5 -1.63 -35.95 21.51
CA VAL A 5 -1.79 -35.50 20.12
C VAL A 5 -2.61 -34.23 20.13
N VAL A 6 -2.03 -33.12 19.67
CA VAL A 6 -2.71 -31.83 19.57
C VAL A 6 -2.82 -31.44 18.09
N HIS A 7 -4.05 -31.30 17.60
CA HIS A 7 -4.31 -30.77 16.26
C HIS A 7 -4.46 -29.25 16.33
N CYS A 8 -3.35 -28.52 16.19
CA CYS A 8 -3.37 -27.06 16.09
C CYS A 8 -2.40 -26.56 15.02
N ALA A 9 -2.69 -25.40 14.45
CA ALA A 9 -1.78 -24.76 13.51
C ALA A 9 -0.51 -24.27 14.25
N PRO A 10 0.70 -24.36 13.66
CA PRO A 10 1.95 -23.99 14.32
C PRO A 10 1.93 -22.61 14.98
N HIS A 11 1.31 -21.61 14.34
CA HIS A 11 1.19 -20.25 14.88
C HIS A 11 0.44 -20.19 16.24
N THR A 12 -0.47 -21.13 16.49
CA THR A 12 -1.20 -21.25 17.75
C THR A 12 -0.27 -21.65 18.89
N ILE A 13 0.65 -22.59 18.62
CA ILE A 13 1.67 -23.05 19.58
C ILE A 13 2.59 -21.87 19.94
N TYR A 14 3.07 -21.15 18.93
CA TYR A 14 3.89 -19.96 19.15
C TYR A 14 3.15 -18.91 19.98
N HIS A 15 1.85 -18.70 19.73
CA HIS A 15 1.04 -17.75 20.46
C HIS A 15 0.93 -18.10 21.96
N TRP A 16 0.69 -19.36 22.31
CA TRP A 16 0.65 -19.82 23.70
C TRP A 16 1.97 -19.64 24.44
N ILE A 17 3.09 -19.88 23.74
CA ILE A 17 4.44 -19.66 24.28
C ILE A 17 4.68 -18.17 24.55
N TYR A 18 4.30 -17.28 23.63
CA TYR A 18 4.43 -15.84 23.85
C TYR A 18 3.51 -15.32 24.96
N GLN A 19 2.33 -15.92 25.16
CA GLN A 19 1.40 -15.60 26.24
C GLN A 19 1.77 -16.21 27.60
N ARG A 20 2.89 -16.95 27.70
CA ARG A 20 3.32 -17.66 28.92
C ARG A 20 2.29 -18.68 29.44
N GLN A 21 1.46 -19.22 28.55
CA GLN A 21 0.51 -20.29 28.89
C GLN A 21 1.18 -21.67 28.92
N VAL A 22 2.41 -21.76 28.42
CA VAL A 22 3.27 -22.94 28.46
C VAL A 22 4.59 -22.52 29.10
N ASP A 23 5.12 -23.34 30.00
CA ASP A 23 6.43 -23.13 30.62
C ASP A 23 7.55 -23.48 29.62
N PHE A 24 7.75 -22.58 28.66
CA PHE A 24 8.74 -22.69 27.60
C PHE A 24 9.32 -21.31 27.30
N GLN A 25 10.65 -21.20 27.30
CA GLN A 25 11.30 -19.91 27.03
C GLN A 25 11.31 -19.63 25.52
N PRO A 26 10.81 -18.46 25.07
CA PRO A 26 10.81 -18.11 23.65
C PRO A 26 12.21 -18.16 23.01
N SER A 27 13.28 -17.93 23.78
CA SER A 27 14.68 -18.05 23.33
C SER A 27 15.07 -19.45 22.85
N GLN A 28 14.31 -20.47 23.21
CA GLN A 28 14.54 -21.86 22.80
C GLN A 28 13.83 -22.21 21.48
N LEU A 29 13.04 -21.30 20.91
CA LEU A 29 12.38 -21.51 19.62
C LEU A 29 13.37 -21.30 18.46
N PHE A 30 13.39 -22.24 17.52
CA PHE A 30 14.27 -22.20 16.34
C PHE A 30 14.15 -20.92 15.50
N ASP A 31 12.97 -20.29 15.49
CA ASP A 31 12.68 -19.09 14.70
C ASP A 31 12.58 -17.81 15.56
N HIS A 32 12.92 -17.89 16.86
CA HIS A 32 12.94 -16.70 17.69
C HIS A 32 13.95 -15.67 17.15
N GLY A 33 13.51 -14.43 16.97
CA GLY A 33 14.35 -13.36 16.41
C GLY A 33 14.52 -13.43 14.88
N LYS A 34 14.07 -14.49 14.19
CA LYS A 34 14.05 -14.53 12.72
C LYS A 34 12.89 -13.70 12.19
N ARG A 35 13.10 -12.39 12.10
CA ARG A 35 12.17 -11.50 11.43
C ARG A 35 12.29 -11.75 9.92
N HIS A 36 11.29 -12.40 9.31
CA HIS A 36 11.16 -12.37 7.86
C HIS A 36 11.13 -10.90 7.43
N LYS A 37 12.14 -10.46 6.69
CA LYS A 37 12.15 -9.11 6.10
C LYS A 37 10.93 -9.03 5.18
N ARG A 38 9.88 -8.36 5.64
CA ARG A 38 8.77 -7.99 4.77
C ARG A 38 9.39 -7.11 3.69
N ARG A 39 9.23 -7.50 2.42
CA ARG A 39 9.73 -6.71 1.30
C ARG A 39 9.17 -5.31 1.49
N GLN A 40 10.06 -4.34 1.75
CA GLN A 40 9.65 -2.99 2.05
C GLN A 40 8.84 -2.49 0.85
N ASP A 41 7.59 -2.12 1.07
CA ASP A 41 6.72 -1.70 -0.02
C ASP A 41 7.22 -0.32 -0.47
N LEU A 42 8.05 -0.32 -1.52
CA LEU A 42 8.67 0.89 -2.07
C LEU A 42 7.61 1.95 -2.42
N ARG A 43 6.35 1.53 -2.63
CA ARG A 43 5.15 2.38 -2.82
C ARG A 43 5.08 3.55 -1.85
N SER A 44 5.45 3.35 -0.58
CA SER A 44 5.34 4.39 0.45
C SER A 44 6.25 5.61 0.20
N ARG A 45 7.35 5.47 -0.55
CA ARG A 45 8.29 6.57 -0.82
C ARG A 45 7.86 7.45 -2.00
N TYR A 46 7.00 6.95 -2.90
CA TYR A 46 6.65 7.66 -4.13
C TYR A 46 5.61 8.77 -3.92
N ASN A 47 4.81 8.71 -2.85
CA ASN A 47 3.80 9.73 -2.52
C ASN A 47 4.37 11.03 -1.94
N GLN A 48 5.68 11.10 -1.64
CA GLN A 48 6.26 12.22 -0.88
C GLN A 48 6.87 13.32 -1.76
N ALA A 49 7.06 13.11 -3.07
CA ALA A 49 8.03 13.92 -3.81
C ALA A 49 7.46 15.02 -4.74
N VAL A 50 6.15 15.05 -5.06
CA VAL A 50 5.68 15.90 -6.18
C VAL A 50 4.41 16.73 -5.90
N GLY A 51 3.65 16.48 -4.82
CA GLY A 51 2.42 17.24 -4.59
C GLY A 51 1.83 17.16 -3.19
N THR A 52 0.88 18.05 -2.91
CA THR A 52 0.07 18.06 -1.70
C THR A 52 -0.90 16.89 -1.72
N SER A 53 -1.03 16.17 -0.60
CA SER A 53 -2.00 15.09 -0.47
C SER A 53 -3.41 15.59 -0.78
N ILE A 54 -4.22 14.76 -1.44
CA ILE A 54 -5.63 15.07 -1.71
C ILE A 54 -6.38 15.38 -0.40
N GLU A 55 -5.98 14.79 0.72
CA GLU A 55 -6.61 15.05 2.03
C GLU A 55 -6.38 16.48 2.54
N ILE A 56 -5.38 17.19 2.02
CA ILE A 56 -4.98 18.52 2.47
C ILE A 56 -5.42 19.59 1.44
N ARG A 57 -6.43 19.28 0.62
CA ARG A 57 -6.94 20.23 -0.39
C ARG A 57 -7.60 21.46 0.25
N SER A 58 -7.48 22.62 -0.40
CA SER A 58 -8.11 23.87 0.06
C SER A 58 -9.63 23.77 0.10
N GLU A 59 -10.27 24.62 0.91
CA GLU A 59 -11.73 24.73 0.91
C GLU A 59 -12.28 25.13 -0.47
N SER A 60 -11.58 25.98 -1.21
CA SER A 60 -11.95 26.40 -2.57
C SER A 60 -12.01 25.22 -3.54
N ALA A 61 -11.06 24.28 -3.45
CA ALA A 61 -11.06 23.04 -4.23
C ALA A 61 -12.20 22.09 -3.83
N ASN A 62 -12.53 22.01 -2.54
CA ASN A 62 -13.67 21.24 -2.04
C ASN A 62 -14.99 21.81 -2.56
N ARG A 63 -15.16 23.13 -2.46
CA ARG A 63 -16.37 23.85 -2.89
C ARG A 63 -16.45 24.08 -4.40
N ARG A 64 -15.39 23.76 -5.15
CA ARG A 64 -15.29 23.92 -6.61
C ARG A 64 -15.56 25.36 -7.05
N THR A 65 -14.97 26.32 -6.35
CA THR A 65 -15.22 27.75 -6.60
C THR A 65 -14.21 28.38 -7.55
N GLU A 66 -13.01 27.81 -7.70
CA GLU A 66 -11.93 28.37 -8.53
C GLU A 66 -11.27 27.34 -9.45
N LYS A 67 -10.92 27.78 -10.67
CA LYS A 67 -10.19 26.95 -11.65
C LYS A 67 -8.73 26.80 -11.26
N GLY A 68 -8.07 25.76 -11.77
CA GLY A 68 -6.64 25.52 -11.55
C GLY A 68 -6.36 24.47 -10.48
N HIS A 69 -7.40 23.92 -9.86
CA HIS A 69 -7.29 22.75 -9.00
C HIS A 69 -7.32 21.48 -9.83
N LEU A 70 -6.13 21.10 -10.30
CA LEU A 70 -5.91 19.87 -11.04
C LEU A 70 -5.68 18.70 -10.09
N GLU A 71 -6.41 17.62 -10.29
CA GLU A 71 -6.22 16.34 -9.62
C GLU A 71 -5.74 15.31 -10.63
N MET A 72 -4.78 14.48 -10.23
CA MET A 72 -4.19 13.45 -11.06
C MET A 72 -4.38 12.09 -10.38
N ASP A 73 -4.89 11.12 -11.13
CA ASP A 73 -5.07 9.74 -10.68
C ASP A 73 -4.60 8.74 -11.74
N THR A 74 -4.38 7.49 -11.35
CA THR A 74 -4.01 6.40 -12.25
C THR A 74 -4.86 5.16 -12.03
N VAL A 75 -5.47 4.66 -13.10
CA VAL A 75 -6.22 3.40 -13.08
C VAL A 75 -5.36 2.30 -13.68
N ARG A 76 -4.98 1.31 -12.87
CA ARG A 76 -4.21 0.15 -13.35
C ARG A 76 -5.09 -0.76 -14.19
N GLY A 77 -4.54 -1.28 -15.28
CA GLY A 77 -5.15 -2.37 -16.03
C GLY A 77 -5.34 -3.65 -15.19
N GLY A 78 -6.08 -4.60 -15.74
CA GLY A 78 -6.42 -5.86 -15.09
C GLY A 78 -5.22 -6.66 -14.56
N ARG A 79 -5.50 -7.67 -13.72
CA ARG A 79 -4.47 -8.49 -13.06
C ARG A 79 -3.50 -9.08 -14.10
N GLY A 80 -2.21 -8.85 -13.90
CA GLY A 80 -1.15 -9.27 -14.83
C GLY A 80 -0.69 -8.16 -15.79
N SER A 81 -1.50 -7.12 -16.00
CA SER A 81 -1.10 -5.96 -16.79
C SER A 81 -0.22 -5.00 -16.00
N LYS A 82 0.73 -4.41 -16.71
CA LYS A 82 1.52 -3.27 -16.21
C LYS A 82 0.92 -1.94 -16.64
N ALA A 83 0.20 -1.91 -17.74
CA ALA A 83 -0.40 -0.71 -18.29
C ALA A 83 -1.38 -0.05 -17.32
N ALA A 84 -1.51 1.26 -17.45
CA ALA A 84 -2.42 2.07 -16.67
C ALA A 84 -2.98 3.20 -17.53
N VAL A 85 -3.99 3.87 -17.02
CA VAL A 85 -4.54 5.09 -17.59
C VAL A 85 -4.29 6.21 -16.60
N LEU A 86 -3.63 7.27 -17.04
CA LEU A 86 -3.46 8.52 -16.32
C LEU A 86 -4.68 9.41 -16.58
N THR A 87 -5.26 9.98 -15.54
CA THR A 87 -6.34 10.96 -15.65
C THR A 87 -5.95 12.23 -14.92
N ILE A 88 -6.09 13.38 -15.58
CA ILE A 88 -5.90 14.71 -15.00
C ILE A 88 -7.22 15.47 -15.15
N VAL A 89 -7.75 16.01 -14.06
CA VAL A 89 -9.07 16.66 -14.04
C VAL A 89 -9.01 17.99 -13.31
N ASP A 90 -9.57 19.04 -13.91
CA ASP A 90 -9.87 20.29 -13.18
C ASP A 90 -11.21 20.18 -12.45
N ARG A 91 -11.19 20.46 -11.14
CA ARG A 91 -12.34 20.21 -10.25
C ARG A 91 -13.56 21.09 -10.52
N VAL A 92 -13.37 22.26 -11.12
CA VAL A 92 -14.45 23.23 -11.40
C VAL A 92 -15.04 23.02 -12.78
N THR A 93 -14.18 23.06 -13.79
CA THR A 93 -14.58 22.92 -15.20
C THR A 93 -14.96 21.49 -15.57
N ARG A 94 -14.51 20.50 -14.78
CA ARG A 94 -14.65 19.06 -15.07
C ARG A 94 -14.02 18.63 -16.39
N LEU A 95 -13.18 19.47 -16.99
CA LEU A 95 -12.38 19.10 -18.14
C LEU A 95 -11.37 18.04 -17.71
N MET A 96 -11.26 16.98 -18.51
CA MET A 96 -10.43 15.82 -18.25
C MET A 96 -9.49 15.58 -19.43
N ALA A 97 -8.22 15.33 -19.12
CA ALA A 97 -7.24 14.80 -20.05
C ALA A 97 -6.85 13.39 -19.59
N THR A 98 -6.75 12.46 -20.56
CA THR A 98 -6.52 11.05 -20.28
C THR A 98 -5.46 10.49 -21.22
N THR A 99 -4.43 9.86 -20.66
CA THR A 99 -3.34 9.24 -21.44
C THR A 99 -3.13 7.79 -21.00
N LYS A 100 -2.91 6.89 -21.96
CA LYS A 100 -2.50 5.50 -21.67
C LYS A 100 -1.02 5.47 -21.30
N LEU A 101 -0.70 4.84 -20.18
CA LEU A 101 0.66 4.58 -19.72
C LEU A 101 1.03 3.10 -19.94
N GLU A 102 2.27 2.85 -20.38
CA GLU A 102 2.81 1.49 -20.51
C GLU A 102 3.02 0.82 -19.14
N ASN A 103 3.35 1.60 -18.11
CA ASN A 103 3.46 1.14 -16.74
C ASN A 103 3.23 2.26 -15.70
N LEU A 104 3.02 1.89 -14.43
CA LEU A 104 2.85 2.82 -13.30
C LEU A 104 4.19 3.40 -12.78
N SER A 105 5.18 3.61 -13.65
CA SER A 105 6.42 4.27 -13.24
C SER A 105 6.32 5.79 -13.36
N GLN A 106 7.04 6.53 -12.51
CA GLN A 106 7.10 7.99 -12.58
C GLN A 106 7.59 8.48 -13.95
N ASN A 107 8.55 7.78 -14.56
CA ASN A 107 9.04 8.11 -15.90
C ASN A 107 7.96 7.95 -16.97
N ALA A 108 7.03 7.01 -16.81
CA ALA A 108 5.90 6.88 -17.72
C ALA A 108 4.92 8.05 -17.53
N VAL A 109 4.65 8.45 -16.29
CA VAL A 109 3.78 9.60 -15.97
C VAL A 109 4.37 10.92 -16.49
N LEU A 110 5.69 11.12 -16.41
CA LEU A 110 6.36 12.35 -16.89
C LEU A 110 6.46 12.44 -18.42
N LYS A 111 6.30 11.33 -19.13
CA LYS A 111 6.42 11.24 -20.60
C LYS A 111 5.08 11.18 -21.33
N GLY A 112 4.00 10.81 -20.63
CA GLY A 112 2.65 10.72 -21.16
C GLY A 112 1.89 12.03 -20.98
#